data_AF-A0A6G0Z3G3-F1
#
_entry.id   AF-A0A6G0Z3G3-F1
#
_cell.length_a   1.000
_cell.length_b   1.000
_cell.length_c   1.000
_cell.angle_alpha   90.00
_cell.angle_beta   90.00
_cell.angle_gamma   90.00
#
_symmetry.space_group_name_H-M   'P 1'
#
loop_
_entity.id
_entity.type
_entity.pdbx_description
1 polymer ?
#
loop_
_entity_poly.entity_id
_entity_poly.type
_entity_poly.pdbx_seq_one_letter_code
_entity_poly.pdbx_strand_id
1 'polypeptide(L)'
;LAEDVCAGCLVNPPDVKLTKCCEDSNDVPNCTSCQCRPMWCVDCMAKWYESRQPQNDTTIWLSSKCTCPLCRQLFCILDVCPLENSDLAKTN
;
A
#
# COMPACT_ATOMS: atom_id res chain seq x y z
N LEU A 1 -14.06 1.22 -19.21
CA LEU A 1 -13.00 2.26 -19.28
C LEU A 1 -11.89 1.72 -18.42
N ALA A 2 -10.85 1.19 -19.05
CA ALA A 2 -9.87 0.34 -18.39
C ALA A 2 -9.12 1.14 -17.32
N GLU A 3 -9.08 0.59 -16.10
CA GLU A 3 -8.33 1.11 -14.95
C GLU A 3 -6.83 0.77 -15.12
N ASP A 4 -6.26 1.09 -16.29
CA ASP A 4 -4.89 0.73 -16.68
C ASP A 4 -3.84 1.70 -16.13
N VAL A 5 -4.28 2.74 -15.41
CA VAL A 5 -3.42 3.78 -14.86
C VAL A 5 -3.61 3.91 -13.35
N CYS A 6 -2.52 4.22 -12.67
CA CYS A 6 -2.46 4.46 -11.24
C CYS A 6 -3.41 5.61 -10.86
N ALA A 7 -4.29 5.36 -9.88
CA ALA A 7 -5.27 6.32 -9.37
C ALA A 7 -4.66 7.60 -8.79
N GLY A 8 -3.39 7.54 -8.34
CA GLY A 8 -2.65 8.70 -7.83
C GLY A 8 -2.12 9.63 -8.93
N CYS A 9 -1.22 9.13 -9.79
CA CYS A 9 -0.56 9.96 -10.80
C CYS A 9 -1.28 10.02 -12.16
N LEU A 10 -2.16 9.06 -12.47
CA LEU A 10 -2.83 8.90 -13.78
C LEU A 10 -1.86 8.77 -14.97
N VAL A 11 -0.60 8.43 -14.72
CA VAL A 11 0.46 8.32 -15.73
C VAL A 11 1.02 6.89 -15.80
N ASN A 12 1.48 6.36 -14.66
CA ASN A 12 2.08 5.03 -14.59
C ASN A 12 0.97 3.97 -14.43
N PRO A 13 1.18 2.72 -14.88
CA PRO A 13 0.28 1.62 -14.55
C PRO A 13 0.34 1.30 -13.04
N PRO A 14 -0.73 0.71 -12.47
CA PRO A 14 -0.65 0.09 -11.15
C PRO A 14 0.39 -1.04 -11.14
N ASP A 15 1.28 -1.04 -10.15
CA ASP A 15 2.37 -2.03 -10.05
C ASP A 15 2.59 -2.57 -8.63
N VAL A 16 1.77 -2.16 -7.65
CA VAL A 16 1.81 -2.67 -6.28
C VAL A 16 0.46 -3.12 -5.73
N LYS A 17 0.51 -4.11 -4.84
CA LYS A 17 -0.59 -4.57 -3.97
C LYS A 17 -0.17 -4.46 -2.50
N LEU A 18 -1.16 -4.52 -1.61
CA LEU A 18 -0.95 -4.57 -0.17
C LEU A 18 -1.23 -5.97 0.35
N THR A 19 -0.18 -6.70 0.71
CA THR A 19 -0.24 -8.06 1.27
C THR A 19 0.51 -8.06 2.58
N LYS A 20 -0.10 -8.59 3.64
CA LYS A 20 0.57 -8.67 4.93
C LYS A 20 1.83 -9.53 4.83
N CYS A 21 3.00 -8.93 5.03
CA CYS A 21 4.31 -9.57 5.04
C CYS A 21 5.08 -9.28 6.34
N CYS A 22 4.63 -8.33 7.15
CA CYS A 22 5.22 -8.07 8.47
C CYS A 22 4.71 -9.05 9.54
N GLU A 23 5.49 -9.17 10.62
CA GLU A 23 5.11 -9.93 11.81
C GLU A 23 4.08 -9.19 12.66
N ASP A 24 3.32 -9.95 13.45
CA ASP A 24 2.40 -9.40 14.44
C ASP A 24 3.14 -8.96 15.70
N SER A 25 2.67 -7.86 16.28
CA SER A 25 3.06 -7.38 17.60
C SER A 25 1.88 -7.47 18.55
N ASN A 26 2.16 -7.74 19.82
CA ASN A 26 1.13 -7.73 20.86
C ASN A 26 0.84 -6.31 21.39
N ASP A 27 1.73 -5.35 21.12
CA ASP A 27 1.68 -4.01 21.73
C ASP A 27 1.02 -2.96 20.82
N VAL A 28 0.91 -3.24 19.52
CA VAL A 28 0.36 -2.30 18.53
C VAL A 28 -0.63 -3.00 17.58
N PRO A 29 -1.63 -2.28 17.02
CA PRO A 29 -2.55 -2.85 16.06
C PRO A 29 -1.83 -3.47 14.86
N ASN A 30 -2.19 -4.71 14.51
CA ASN A 30 -1.52 -5.48 13.47
C ASN A 30 -1.95 -5.09 12.07
N CYS A 31 -1.03 -5.23 11.12
CA CYS A 31 -1.35 -5.10 9.71
C CYS A 31 -2.24 -6.26 9.26
N THR A 32 -3.06 -5.99 8.25
CA THR A 32 -4.05 -6.94 7.73
C THR A 32 -3.99 -6.99 6.21
N SER A 33 -4.16 -8.18 5.63
CA SER A 33 -4.12 -8.33 4.18
C SER A 33 -5.25 -7.55 3.51
N CYS A 34 -4.89 -6.75 2.50
CA CYS A 34 -5.85 -6.02 1.69
C CYS A 34 -6.40 -6.92 0.57
N GLN A 35 -7.67 -6.75 0.23
CA GLN A 35 -8.33 -7.46 -0.89
C GLN A 35 -8.83 -6.50 -1.98
N CYS A 36 -8.37 -5.24 -1.94
CA CYS A 36 -8.70 -4.27 -2.98
C CYS A 36 -8.03 -4.63 -4.30
N ARG A 37 -8.67 -4.26 -5.41
CA ARG A 37 -8.02 -4.26 -6.72
C ARG A 37 -6.75 -3.38 -6.65
N PRO A 38 -5.61 -3.84 -7.17
CA PRO A 38 -4.43 -2.99 -7.32
C PRO A 38 -4.73 -1.82 -8.26
N MET A 39 -4.56 -0.60 -7.78
CA MET A 39 -4.85 0.62 -8.53
C MET A 39 -3.76 1.69 -8.39
N TRP A 40 -2.65 1.39 -7.72
CA TRP A 40 -1.62 2.37 -7.37
C TRP A 40 -0.26 1.89 -7.86
N CYS A 41 0.58 2.84 -8.29
CA CYS A 41 2.00 2.58 -8.53
C CYS A 41 2.81 2.78 -7.23
N VAL A 42 4.01 2.22 -7.18
CA VAL A 42 4.90 2.25 -6.01
C VAL A 42 5.16 3.67 -5.52
N ASP A 43 5.45 4.61 -6.44
CA ASP A 43 5.71 6.01 -6.08
C ASP A 43 4.51 6.69 -5.41
N CYS A 44 3.31 6.43 -5.92
CA CYS A 44 2.09 7.01 -5.37
C CYS A 44 1.72 6.35 -4.04
N MET A 45 1.96 5.05 -3.89
CA MET A 45 1.78 4.37 -2.61
C MET A 45 2.79 4.88 -1.57
N ALA A 46 4.04 5.14 -1.96
CA ALA A 46 5.05 5.73 -1.08
C ALA A 46 4.64 7.14 -0.61
N LYS A 47 4.20 8.01 -1.53
CA LYS A 47 3.67 9.35 -1.18
C LYS A 47 2.44 9.25 -0.27
N TRP A 48 1.56 8.29 -0.52
CA TRP A 48 0.40 8.02 0.33
C TRP A 48 0.82 7.62 1.75
N TYR A 49 1.83 6.76 1.86
CA TYR A 49 2.40 6.35 3.14
C TYR A 49 3.03 7.55 3.87
N GLU A 50 3.92 8.29 3.21
CA GLU A 50 4.59 9.49 3.71
C GLU A 50 3.60 10.52 4.25
N SER A 51 2.53 10.81 3.50
CA SER A 51 1.52 11.82 3.90
C SER A 51 0.78 11.50 5.20
N ARG A 52 0.84 10.24 5.67
CA ARG A 52 0.21 9.77 6.91
C ARG A 52 1.18 9.64 8.07
N GLN A 53 2.47 9.79 7.82
CA GLN A 53 3.46 9.62 8.87
C GLN A 53 3.52 10.84 9.79
N PRO A 54 3.97 10.64 11.05
CA PRO A 54 4.16 11.72 12.01
C PRO A 54 5.22 12.69 11.51
N GLN A 55 4.82 13.90 11.10
CA GLN A 55 5.75 14.89 10.54
C GLN A 55 6.72 15.48 11.59
N ASN A 56 6.43 15.27 12.88
CA ASN A 56 7.25 15.74 14.00
C ASN A 56 8.42 14.80 14.33
N ASP A 57 8.39 13.55 13.87
CA ASP A 57 9.44 12.57 14.14
C ASP A 57 9.61 11.61 12.96
N THR A 58 10.64 11.87 12.15
CA THR A 58 10.98 11.04 11.00
C THR A 58 11.65 9.72 11.38
N THR A 59 12.13 9.57 12.62
CA THR A 59 12.86 8.36 13.05
C THR A 59 11.93 7.15 13.17
N ILE A 60 10.64 7.39 13.39
CA ILE A 60 9.62 6.34 13.55
C ILE A 60 8.84 6.02 12.27
N TRP A 61 9.15 6.66 11.14
CA TRP A 61 8.37 6.48 9.91
C TRP A 61 8.38 5.04 9.40
N LEU A 62 9.53 4.36 9.45
CA LEU A 62 9.65 2.99 8.96
C LEU A 62 9.00 1.95 9.87
N SER A 63 8.87 2.25 11.17
CA SER A 63 8.17 1.39 12.14
C SER A 63 6.69 1.70 12.28
N SER A 64 6.23 2.80 11.69
CA SER A 64 4.84 3.23 11.72
C SER A 64 3.98 2.46 10.72
N LYS A 65 2.66 2.69 10.79
CA LYS A 65 1.64 2.04 9.97
C LYS A 65 0.74 3.09 9.36
N CYS A 66 0.09 2.75 8.27
CA CYS A 66 -0.92 3.61 7.67
C CYS A 66 -2.08 2.77 7.10
N THR A 67 -3.10 3.42 6.54
CA THR A 67 -4.32 2.76 6.08
C THR A 67 -4.41 2.73 4.57
N CYS A 68 -4.84 1.61 3.99
CA CYS A 68 -5.14 1.49 2.57
C CYS A 68 -6.09 2.62 2.09
N PRO A 69 -5.84 3.26 0.92
CA PRO A 69 -6.67 4.35 0.42
C PRO A 69 -8.13 3.98 0.17
N LEU A 70 -8.40 2.70 -0.06
CA LEU A 70 -9.72 2.23 -0.44
C LEU A 70 -10.47 1.61 0.75
N CYS A 71 -9.92 0.56 1.35
CA CYS A 71 -10.60 -0.20 2.41
C CYS A 71 -10.15 0.13 3.83
N ARG A 72 -9.15 1.02 3.98
CA ARG A 72 -8.61 1.47 5.27
C ARG A 72 -7.96 0.39 6.14
N GLN A 73 -7.76 -0.83 5.64
CA GLN A 73 -6.94 -1.85 6.31
C GLN A 73 -5.56 -1.30 6.65
N LEU A 74 -5.05 -1.68 7.82
CA LEU A 74 -3.73 -1.26 8.28
C LEU A 74 -2.63 -2.01 7.53
N PHE A 75 -1.62 -1.28 7.11
CA PHE A 75 -0.42 -1.82 6.48
C PHE A 75 0.82 -1.02 6.89
N CYS A 76 1.99 -1.65 6.85
CA CYS A 76 3.29 -0.98 6.99
C CYS A 76 4.06 -1.05 5.66
N ILE A 77 5.22 -0.40 5.59
CA ILE A 77 6.00 -0.37 4.34
C ILE A 77 6.39 -1.77 3.83
N LEU A 78 6.53 -2.74 4.72
CA LEU A 78 6.87 -4.13 4.38
C LEU A 78 5.72 -4.87 3.67
N ASP A 79 4.49 -4.39 3.81
CA ASP A 79 3.31 -5.00 3.19
C ASP A 79 3.07 -4.52 1.75
N VAL A 80 3.90 -3.58 1.26
CA VAL A 80 3.83 -3.08 -0.13
C VAL A 80 4.60 -4.05 -1.01
N CYS A 81 3.87 -4.84 -1.81
CA CYS A 81 4.45 -5.85 -2.69
C CYS A 81 4.25 -5.48 -4.16
N PRO A 82 5.21 -5.78 -5.04
CA PRO A 82 4.99 -5.67 -6.48
C PRO A 82 3.88 -6.63 -6.94
N LEU A 83 3.21 -6.27 -8.03
CA LEU A 83 2.31 -7.19 -8.72
C LEU A 83 3.08 -8.29 -9.43
N GLU A 84 2.60 -9.51 -9.29
CA GLU A 84 3.12 -10.67 -10.02
C GLU A 84 2.20 -11.00 -11.21
N ASN A 85 2.66 -11.87 -12.10
CA ASN A 85 1.87 -12.31 -13.26
C ASN A 85 0.49 -12.88 -12.89
N SER A 86 0.34 -13.44 -11.70
CA SER A 86 -0.93 -13.96 -11.18
C SER A 86 -1.93 -12.87 -10.78
N ASP A 87 -1.45 -11.64 -10.51
CA ASP A 87 -2.27 -10.49 -10.12
C ASP A 87 -2.75 -9.68 -11.33
N LEU A 88 -2.03 -9.76 -12.47
CA LEU A 88 -2.42 -9.08 -13.72
C LEU A 88 -3.78 -9.56 -14.25
N ALA A 89 -4.18 -10.79 -13.91
CA ALA A 89 -5.51 -11.30 -14.24
C ALA A 89 -6.64 -10.63 -13.42
N LYS A 90 -6.31 -10.02 -12.28
CA LYS A 90 -7.26 -9.33 -11.38
C LYS A 90 -7.30 -7.82 -11.62
N THR A 91 -6.41 -7.30 -12.47
CA THR A 91 -6.39 -5.90 -12.89
C THR A 91 -7.07 -5.67 -14.24
N ASN A 92 -7.68 -6.69 -14.85
CA ASN A 92 -8.47 -6.59 -16.08
C ASN A 92 -9.98 -6.60 -15.77
#